data_AF-A0A9P0AT18-F1
#
_entry.id   AF-A0A9P0AT18-F1
#
_cell.length_a   1.000
_cell.length_b   1.000
_cell.length_c   1.000
_cell.angle_alpha   90.00
_cell.angle_beta   90.00
_cell.angle_gamma   90.00
#
_symmetry.space_group_name_H-M   'P 1'
#
loop_
_entity.id
_entity.type
_entity.pdbx_description
1 polymer ?
#
loop_
_entity_poly.entity_id
_entity_poly.type
_entity_poly.pdbx_seq_one_letter_code
_entity_poly.pdbx_strand_id
1 'polypeptide(L)'
;MNSSRALCRAIVGRRYCSHSNRITYNDLPLPGGCWQTEYDRNQRRYNMHLILGVVSLAGTIAFGKMCGYLDFDLEGQPENPAKVNEYKE
;
A
#
# COMPACT_ATOMS: atom_id res chain seq x y z
N MET A 1 12.29 -43.08 0.64
CA MET A 1 13.15 -42.91 1.84
C MET A 1 13.82 -41.54 1.80
N ASN A 2 13.23 -40.60 2.52
CA ASN A 2 13.76 -39.39 3.18
C ASN A 2 15.14 -38.84 2.73
N SER A 3 15.15 -37.92 1.77
CA SER A 3 16.32 -37.08 1.44
C SER A 3 15.96 -35.59 1.51
N SER A 4 15.61 -35.11 2.72
CA SER A 4 15.27 -33.68 2.91
C SER A 4 15.65 -33.14 4.29
N ARG A 5 16.51 -33.83 5.05
CA ARG A 5 16.84 -33.44 6.44
C ARG A 5 18.27 -32.92 6.66
N ALA A 6 19.08 -32.81 5.62
CA ALA A 6 20.50 -32.47 5.79
C ALA A 6 20.85 -30.96 5.70
N LEU A 7 19.93 -30.08 5.30
CA LEU A 7 20.26 -28.67 5.05
C LEU A 7 20.12 -27.73 6.25
N CYS A 8 19.50 -28.15 7.35
CA CYS A 8 19.19 -27.24 8.48
C CYS A 8 20.33 -27.05 9.49
N ARG A 9 21.54 -27.59 9.28
CA ARG A 9 22.62 -27.57 10.30
C ARG A 9 23.87 -26.76 9.93
N ALA A 10 23.82 -25.97 8.86
CA ALA A 10 24.96 -25.16 8.41
C ALA A 10 24.90 -23.67 8.83
N ILE A 11 23.80 -23.20 9.43
CA ILE A 11 23.61 -21.79 9.83
C ILE A 11 23.72 -21.64 11.35
N VAL A 12 24.69 -22.29 11.98
CA VAL A 12 25.08 -21.95 13.35
C VAL A 12 26.57 -21.66 13.30
N GLY A 13 26.89 -20.36 13.24
CA GLY A 13 28.24 -19.86 13.01
C GLY A 13 29.27 -20.44 13.98
N ARG A 14 30.46 -20.72 13.45
CA ARG A 14 31.66 -21.07 14.24
C ARG A 14 31.96 -19.93 15.21
N ARG A 15 31.92 -20.21 16.52
CA ARG A 15 32.40 -19.27 17.55
C ARG A 15 33.92 -19.30 17.58
N TYR A 16 34.56 -18.23 17.13
CA TYR A 16 35.97 -17.98 17.38
C TYR A 16 36.11 -17.28 18.73
N CYS A 17 36.73 -17.97 19.69
CA CYS A 17 37.11 -17.38 20.97
C CYS A 17 38.32 -16.46 20.73
N SER A 18 38.08 -15.17 20.54
CA SER A 18 39.14 -14.15 20.54
C SER A 18 38.71 -12.96 21.41
N HIS A 19 39.71 -12.40 22.09
CA HIS A 19 39.67 -11.50 23.23
C HIS A 19 38.82 -10.24 23.05
N SER A 20 38.20 -9.78 24.15
CA SER A 20 37.74 -8.40 24.41
C SER A 20 36.83 -7.75 23.36
N ASN A 21 35.56 -8.15 23.29
CA ASN A 21 34.49 -7.28 22.78
C ASN A 21 33.30 -7.40 23.72
N ARG A 22 32.85 -6.27 24.30
CA ARG A 22 31.63 -6.26 25.11
C ARG A 22 30.47 -6.62 24.17
N ILE A 23 29.89 -7.80 24.36
CA ILE A 23 28.69 -8.22 23.64
C ILE A 23 27.59 -7.26 24.06
N THR A 24 27.21 -6.35 23.16
CA THR A 24 26.09 -5.44 23.37
C THR A 24 24.81 -6.15 22.89
N TYR A 25 23.65 -5.72 23.37
CA TYR A 25 22.36 -6.32 22.99
C TYR A 25 22.12 -6.38 21.47
N ASN A 26 22.82 -5.54 20.70
CA ASN A 26 22.79 -5.51 19.24
C ASN A 26 23.50 -6.71 18.57
N ASP A 27 24.32 -7.46 19.30
CA ASP A 27 25.03 -8.65 18.81
C ASP A 27 24.19 -9.93 18.93
N LEU A 28 23.00 -9.83 19.55
CA LEU A 28 22.06 -10.94 19.55
C LEU A 28 21.52 -11.13 18.13
N PRO A 29 21.30 -12.37 17.68
CA PRO A 29 20.63 -12.62 16.42
C PRO A 29 19.22 -12.02 16.53
N LEU A 30 19.04 -10.86 15.91
CA LEU A 30 17.74 -10.24 15.72
C LEU A 30 16.90 -11.22 14.89
N PRO A 31 15.61 -11.40 15.19
CA PRO A 31 14.70 -12.15 14.33
C PRO A 31 14.45 -11.33 13.04
N GLY A 32 15.47 -11.20 12.21
CA GLY A 32 15.43 -10.55 10.92
C GLY A 32 15.11 -11.58 9.84
N GLY A 33 14.08 -11.31 9.04
CA GLY A 33 13.83 -12.09 7.83
C GLY A 33 12.38 -12.53 7.63
N CYS A 34 11.80 -13.29 8.56
CA CYS A 34 10.50 -13.92 8.29
C CYS A 34 9.32 -12.93 8.30
N TRP A 35 9.19 -12.12 9.35
CA TRP A 35 8.06 -11.19 9.48
C TRP A 35 8.20 -10.00 8.52
N GLN A 36 9.42 -9.52 8.30
CA GLN A 36 9.68 -8.38 7.42
C GLN A 36 9.42 -8.74 5.95
N THR A 37 9.86 -9.92 5.51
CA THR A 37 9.59 -10.38 4.14
C THR A 37 8.08 -10.56 3.89
N GLU A 38 7.34 -11.11 4.86
CA GLU A 38 5.89 -11.25 4.75
C GLU A 38 5.16 -9.90 4.81
N TYR A 39 5.64 -8.99 5.66
CA TYR A 39 5.14 -7.62 5.74
C TYR A 39 5.31 -6.89 4.41
N ASP A 40 6.51 -6.92 3.82
CA ASP A 40 6.81 -6.27 2.55
C ASP A 40 5.99 -6.86 1.40
N ARG A 41 5.80 -8.19 1.40
CA ARG A 41 4.95 -8.89 0.42
C ARG A 41 3.50 -8.42 0.50
N ASN A 42 2.97 -8.29 1.71
CA ASN A 42 1.60 -7.85 1.94
C ASN A 42 1.43 -6.35 1.62
N GLN A 43 2.41 -5.53 1.99
CA GLN A 43 2.40 -4.10 1.70
C GLN A 43 2.30 -3.82 0.19
N ARG A 44 3.05 -4.58 -0.62
CA ARG A 44 2.98 -4.47 -2.08
C ARG A 44 1.60 -4.81 -2.63
N ARG A 45 0.91 -5.81 -2.06
CA ARG A 45 -0.46 -6.17 -2.47
C ARG A 45 -1.46 -5.07 -2.16
N TYR A 46 -1.42 -4.53 -0.94
CA TYR A 46 -2.33 -3.46 -0.55
C TYR A 46 -2.11 -2.18 -1.38
N ASN A 47 -0.85 -1.83 -1.65
CA ASN A 47 -0.53 -0.71 -2.52
C ASN A 47 -1.06 -0.92 -3.95
N MET A 48 -1.04 -2.15 -4.49
CA MET A 48 -1.68 -2.42 -5.79
C MET A 48 -3.19 -2.24 -5.74
N HIS A 49 -3.86 -2.73 -4.69
CA HIS A 49 -5.31 -2.53 -4.54
C HIS A 49 -5.67 -1.04 -4.42
N LEU A 50 -4.86 -0.27 -3.71
CA LEU A 50 -5.04 1.18 -3.58
C LEU A 50 -4.96 1.86 -4.95
N ILE A 51 -3.92 1.57 -5.73
CA ILE A 51 -3.73 2.13 -7.08
C ILE A 51 -4.89 1.74 -7.99
N LEU A 52 -5.30 0.47 -7.98
CA LEU A 52 -6.45 -0.02 -8.75
C LEU A 52 -7.72 0.75 -8.38
N GLY A 53 -7.99 0.92 -7.09
CA GLY A 53 -9.14 1.68 -6.58
C GLY A 53 -9.13 3.13 -7.07
N VAL A 54 -8.01 3.83 -6.90
CA VAL A 54 -7.85 5.23 -7.33
C VAL A 54 -8.04 5.38 -8.83
N VAL A 55 -7.43 4.52 -9.64
CA VAL A 55 -7.56 4.55 -11.10
C VAL A 55 -9.00 4.26 -11.53
N SER A 56 -9.66 3.26 -10.94
CA SER A 56 -11.04 2.92 -11.25
C SER A 56 -12.01 4.06 -10.93
N LEU A 57 -11.82 4.73 -9.78
CA LEU A 57 -12.62 5.87 -9.38
C LEU A 57 -12.39 7.06 -10.31
N ALA A 58 -11.13 7.40 -10.58
CA ALA A 58 -10.78 8.49 -11.49
C ALA A 58 -11.34 8.26 -12.89
N GLY A 59 -11.23 7.04 -13.42
CA GLY A 59 -11.81 6.65 -14.71
C GLY A 59 -13.33 6.76 -14.73
N THR A 60 -14.00 6.35 -13.64
CA THR A 60 -15.46 6.45 -13.51
C THR A 60 -15.92 7.90 -13.50
N ILE A 61 -15.22 8.78 -12.77
CA ILE A 61 -15.52 10.22 -12.73
C ILE A 61 -15.30 10.87 -14.11
N ALA A 62 -14.17 10.57 -14.76
CA ALA A 62 -13.87 11.09 -16.09
C ALA A 62 -14.91 10.64 -17.12
N PHE A 63 -15.30 9.36 -17.10
CA PHE A 63 -16.34 8.83 -17.96
C PHE A 63 -17.70 9.51 -17.69
N GLY A 64 -18.11 9.64 -16.43
CA GLY A 64 -19.34 10.32 -16.05
C GLY A 64 -19.39 11.78 -16.53
N LYS A 65 -18.27 12.49 -16.47
CA LYS A 65 -18.14 13.86 -17.00
C LYS A 65 -18.25 13.89 -18.53
N MET A 66 -17.61 12.95 -19.24
CA MET A 66 -17.70 12.88 -20.71
C MET A 66 -19.11 12.52 -21.21
N CYS A 67 -19.83 11.69 -20.47
CA CYS A 67 -21.22 11.34 -20.77
C CYS A 67 -22.25 12.42 -20.38
N GLY A 68 -21.83 13.49 -19.69
CA GLY A 68 -22.73 14.54 -19.21
C GLY A 68 -23.54 14.15 -17.97
N TYR A 69 -23.13 13.10 -17.24
CA TYR A 69 -23.75 12.72 -15.96
C TYR A 69 -23.18 13.51 -14.77
N LEU A 70 -21.95 14.02 -14.89
CA LEU A 70 -21.27 14.77 -13.84
C LEU A 70 -20.86 16.14 -14.37
N ASP A 71 -21.60 17.17 -13.96
CA ASP A 71 -21.18 18.56 -14.09
C ASP A 71 -20.54 19.02 -12.79
N PHE A 72 -19.25 19.35 -12.88
CA PHE A 72 -18.51 19.94 -11.78
C PHE A 72 -18.46 21.45 -12.03
N ASP A 73 -19.31 22.20 -11.34
CA ASP A 73 -19.41 23.67 -11.39
C ASP A 73 -18.20 24.36 -10.75
N LEU A 74 -16.99 24.00 -11.20
CA LEU A 74 -15.72 24.44 -10.61
C LEU A 74 -15.38 25.89 -10.96
N GLU A 75 -16.04 26.49 -11.95
CA GLU A 75 -15.70 27.80 -12.52
C GLU A 75 -16.63 28.94 -12.08
N GLY A 76 -17.63 28.66 -11.25
CA GLY A 76 -18.43 29.71 -10.64
C GLY A 76 -19.92 29.53 -10.90
N GLN A 77 -20.63 29.69 -9.79
CA GLN A 77 -22.02 30.04 -9.63
C GLN A 77 -22.65 30.63 -10.92
N PRO A 78 -23.87 30.20 -11.30
CA PRO A 78 -24.47 30.68 -12.52
C PRO A 78 -24.55 32.21 -12.48
N GLU A 79 -24.06 32.85 -13.54
CA GLU A 79 -24.09 34.31 -13.72
C GLU A 79 -25.51 34.90 -13.60
N ASN A 80 -26.53 34.07 -13.76
CA ASN A 80 -27.91 34.37 -13.44
C ASN A 80 -28.48 33.36 -12.44
N PRO A 81 -29.21 33.82 -11.40
CA PRO A 81 -29.93 32.91 -10.51
C PRO A 81 -30.94 32.08 -11.30
N ALA A 82 -31.22 30.87 -10.83
CA ALA A 82 -32.27 30.03 -11.39
C ALA A 82 -33.57 30.86 -11.50
N LYS A 83 -34.11 31.00 -12.72
CA LYS A 83 -35.38 31.70 -12.93
C LYS A 83 -36.48 30.85 -12.29
N VAL A 84 -36.90 31.23 -11.10
CA VAL A 84 -38.10 30.70 -10.48
C VAL A 84 -39.26 31.25 -11.28
N ASN A 85 -39.95 30.39 -12.02
CA ASN A 85 -41.23 30.78 -12.61
C ASN A 85 -42.17 31.04 -11.44
N GLU A 86 -42.42 32.31 -11.14
CA GLU A 86 -43.46 32.71 -10.21
C GLU A 86 -44.80 32.21 -10.77
N TYR A 87 -45.32 31.14 -10.18
CA TYR A 87 -46.66 30.64 -10.50
C TYR A 87 -47.68 31.62 -9.92
N LYS A 88 -47.91 32.72 -10.64
CA LYS A 88 -49.03 33.62 -10.42
C LYS A 88 -49.38 34.38 -11.70
N GLU A 89 -50.33 33.80 -12.44
CA GLU A 89 -51.41 34.58 -13.08
C GLU A 89 -52.74 33.99 -12.63
#